data_AF-A0A5B1BFG1-F1
#
_entry.id   AF-A0A5B1BFG1-F1
#
_cell.length_a   1.000
_cell.length_b   1.000
_cell.length_c   1.000
_cell.angle_alpha   90.00
_cell.angle_beta   90.00
_cell.angle_gamma   90.00
#
_symmetry.space_group_name_H-M   'P 1'
#
loop_
_entity.id
_entity.type
_entity.pdbx_description
1 polymer ?
#
loop_
_entity_poly.entity_id
_entity_poly.type
_entity_poly.pdbx_seq_one_letter_code
_entity_poly.pdbx_strand_id
1 'polypeptide(L)'
;MKTLKFSLFTLLMAVLFVSCEKEEEAINPQQDKDQAIAEMENLFETRANNEEEPGNPRPIDCSVFDGVNEFKFFGFTFAGVRTLSIRDIDHSNINAVKWTIDGERVTPRTGRILLLNEHLTQAATVEVCYSAVSPTCGVLQDCATINFVPKN
;
A
#
# COMPACT_ATOMS: atom_id res chain seq x y z
N MET A 1 -71.97 36.89 -6.56
CA MET A 1 -72.16 35.50 -7.04
C MET A 1 -72.28 35.52 -8.56
N LYS A 2 -71.22 35.12 -9.28
CA LYS A 2 -71.24 34.80 -10.71
C LYS A 2 -70.08 33.83 -10.98
N THR A 3 -70.37 32.86 -11.83
CA THR A 3 -69.76 31.54 -11.95
C THR A 3 -68.61 31.47 -12.97
N LEU A 4 -67.79 30.44 -12.77
CA LEU A 4 -66.86 29.74 -13.68
C LEU A 4 -66.63 30.30 -15.09
N LYS A 5 -65.34 30.39 -15.47
CA LYS A 5 -64.88 29.92 -16.79
C LYS A 5 -63.53 29.19 -16.68
N PHE A 6 -63.55 27.94 -17.09
CA PHE A 6 -62.40 27.12 -17.46
C PHE A 6 -61.53 27.84 -18.50
N SER A 7 -60.21 27.81 -18.33
CA SER A 7 -59.28 28.00 -19.44
C SER A 7 -58.20 26.93 -19.37
N LEU A 8 -58.37 25.96 -20.26
CA LEU A 8 -57.42 24.92 -20.63
C LEU A 8 -56.33 25.61 -21.46
N PHE A 9 -55.11 25.72 -20.93
CA PHE A 9 -53.93 26.09 -21.71
C PHE A 9 -52.95 24.93 -21.70
N THR A 10 -53.11 24.05 -22.69
CA THR A 10 -52.04 23.18 -23.17
C THR A 10 -51.10 24.03 -24.04
N LEU A 11 -49.85 24.19 -23.62
CA LEU A 11 -48.76 24.48 -24.55
C LEU A 11 -47.54 23.62 -24.22
N LEU A 12 -47.17 22.88 -25.25
CA LEU A 12 -46.01 22.01 -25.41
C LEU A 12 -44.71 22.83 -25.52
N MET A 13 -43.57 22.15 -25.31
CA MET A 13 -42.15 22.57 -25.50
C MET A 13 -41.53 23.35 -24.32
N ALA A 14 -40.33 23.01 -23.83
CA ALA A 14 -39.18 22.46 -24.53
C ALA A 14 -38.31 21.53 -23.64
N VAL A 15 -37.62 20.63 -24.33
CA VAL A 15 -36.42 19.89 -23.95
C VAL A 15 -35.37 20.84 -23.35
N LEU A 16 -34.37 20.25 -22.66
CA LEU A 16 -33.16 20.80 -22.00
C LEU A 16 -33.36 20.72 -20.47
N PHE A 17 -32.68 19.86 -19.71
CA PHE A 17 -31.28 19.48 -19.80
C PHE A 17 -31.10 18.01 -19.43
N VAL A 18 -30.41 17.28 -20.31
CA VAL A 18 -29.54 16.18 -19.91
C VAL A 18 -28.46 16.82 -19.04
N SER A 19 -28.65 16.82 -17.73
CA SER A 19 -27.52 16.87 -16.81
C SER A 19 -27.30 15.44 -16.38
N CYS A 20 -26.61 14.69 -17.25
CA CYS A 20 -25.83 13.56 -16.79
C CYS A 20 -24.75 14.21 -15.92
N GLU A 21 -25.05 14.38 -14.63
CA GLU A 21 -24.02 14.52 -13.60
C GLU A 21 -23.22 13.23 -13.70
N LYS A 22 -22.24 13.25 -14.59
CA LYS A 22 -21.06 12.42 -14.47
C LYS A 22 -20.52 12.82 -13.11
N GLU A 23 -20.80 12.00 -12.10
CA GLU A 23 -20.02 11.98 -10.87
C GLU A 23 -18.56 11.90 -11.32
N GLU A 24 -17.89 13.04 -11.34
CA GLU A 24 -16.46 13.06 -11.12
C GLU A 24 -16.31 12.51 -9.71
N GLU A 25 -16.07 11.20 -9.62
CA GLU A 25 -15.56 10.58 -8.41
C GLU A 25 -14.35 11.43 -8.00
N ALA A 26 -14.55 12.28 -6.99
CA ALA A 26 -13.47 12.99 -6.36
C ALA A 26 -12.52 11.92 -5.85
N ILE A 27 -11.38 11.77 -6.51
CA ILE A 27 -10.31 10.84 -6.14
C ILE A 27 -10.00 11.15 -4.68
N ASN A 28 -10.44 10.29 -3.77
CA ASN A 28 -10.21 10.46 -2.35
C ASN A 28 -8.77 10.01 -2.08
N PRO A 29 -7.82 10.92 -1.77
CA PRO A 29 -6.41 10.55 -1.62
C PRO A 29 -6.18 9.52 -0.50
N GLN A 30 -7.10 9.46 0.46
CA GLN A 30 -7.08 8.48 1.54
C GLN A 30 -7.49 7.08 1.02
N GLN A 31 -8.48 7.00 0.13
CA GLN A 31 -8.89 5.74 -0.48
C GLN A 31 -7.78 5.15 -1.35
N ASP A 32 -7.09 5.98 -2.13
CA ASP A 32 -5.92 5.56 -2.91
C ASP A 32 -4.80 4.99 -2.02
N LYS A 33 -4.56 5.61 -0.86
CA LYS A 33 -3.53 5.18 0.08
C LYS A 33 -3.87 3.81 0.66
N ASP A 34 -5.10 3.65 1.12
CA ASP A 34 -5.55 2.41 1.75
C ASP A 34 -5.59 1.27 0.73
N GLN A 35 -5.98 1.55 -0.53
CA GLN A 35 -5.88 0.58 -1.62
C GLN A 35 -4.42 0.22 -1.95
N ALA A 36 -3.52 1.20 -2.03
CA ALA A 36 -2.10 0.94 -2.28
C ALA A 36 -1.47 0.04 -1.21
N ILE A 37 -1.81 0.28 0.05
CA ILE A 37 -1.36 -0.55 1.17
C ILE A 37 -1.92 -1.96 1.04
N ALA A 38 -3.23 -2.11 0.80
CA ALA A 38 -3.87 -3.41 0.66
C ALA A 38 -3.31 -4.22 -0.53
N GLU A 39 -3.06 -3.59 -1.68
CA GLU A 39 -2.44 -4.25 -2.83
C GLU A 39 -1.00 -4.67 -2.54
N MET A 40 -0.24 -3.82 -1.85
CA MET A 40 1.13 -4.15 -1.44
C MET A 40 1.14 -5.33 -0.45
N GLU A 41 0.31 -5.29 0.59
CA GLU A 41 0.16 -6.36 1.57
C GLU A 41 -0.25 -7.67 0.89
N ASN A 42 -1.23 -7.61 -0.03
CA ASN A 42 -1.67 -8.78 -0.77
C ASN A 42 -0.54 -9.37 -1.62
N LEU A 43 0.31 -8.56 -2.26
CA LEU A 43 1.47 -9.07 -3.00
C LEU A 43 2.47 -9.85 -2.12
N PHE A 44 2.54 -9.52 -0.83
CA PHE A 44 3.31 -10.30 0.13
C PHE A 44 2.52 -11.53 0.62
N GLU A 45 1.21 -11.47 0.78
CA GLU A 45 0.39 -12.60 1.26
C GLU A 45 0.10 -13.68 0.19
N THR A 46 -0.24 -13.32 -1.06
CA THR A 46 -0.67 -14.30 -2.09
C THR A 46 0.42 -15.30 -2.48
N ARG A 47 1.70 -14.99 -2.22
CA ARG A 47 2.81 -15.93 -2.43
C ARG A 47 3.10 -16.84 -1.23
N ALA A 48 2.56 -16.53 -0.05
CA ALA A 48 2.68 -17.38 1.13
C ALA A 48 1.70 -18.57 1.09
N ASN A 49 0.61 -18.46 0.31
CA ASN A 49 -0.51 -19.42 0.29
C ASN A 49 -0.46 -20.47 -0.83
N ASN A 50 0.62 -20.55 -1.61
CA ASN A 50 0.79 -21.66 -2.56
C ASN A 50 1.22 -22.93 -1.81
N GLU A 51 0.21 -23.68 -1.37
CA GLU A 51 0.22 -25.12 -1.08
C GLU A 51 1.24 -25.61 -0.03
N GLU A 52 0.88 -25.41 1.24
CA GLU A 52 1.30 -26.34 2.29
C GLU A 52 0.40 -27.59 2.24
N GLU A 53 0.86 -28.63 1.55
CA GLU A 53 0.39 -29.97 1.87
C GLU A 53 0.65 -30.25 3.36
N PRO A 54 -0.25 -30.96 4.06
CA PRO A 54 -0.02 -31.40 5.43
C PRO A 54 1.14 -32.41 5.45
N GLY A 55 2.35 -31.89 5.56
CA GLY A 55 3.61 -32.61 5.65
C GLY A 55 4.58 -31.86 6.56
N ASN A 56 5.65 -32.53 6.99
CA ASN A 56 6.66 -31.97 7.88
C ASN A 56 7.05 -30.54 7.48
N PRO A 57 7.26 -29.62 8.46
CA PRO A 57 7.62 -28.25 8.17
C PRO A 57 8.84 -28.22 7.26
N ARG A 58 8.72 -27.56 6.11
CA ARG A 58 9.84 -27.38 5.20
C ARG A 58 10.96 -26.65 5.96
N PRO A 59 12.23 -27.06 5.82
CA PRO A 59 13.34 -26.32 6.41
C PRO A 59 13.31 -24.86 5.97
N ILE A 60 13.69 -23.95 6.88
CA ILE A 60 13.85 -22.53 6.54
C ILE A 60 15.04 -22.41 5.60
N ASP A 61 14.78 -21.82 4.42
CA ASP A 61 15.80 -21.47 3.45
C ASP A 61 16.15 -20.00 3.60
N CYS A 62 17.35 -19.70 4.07
CA CYS A 62 17.83 -18.33 4.28
C CYS A 62 18.19 -17.62 2.97
N SER A 63 18.39 -18.35 1.87
CA SER A 63 18.78 -17.77 0.57
C SER A 63 17.66 -16.96 -0.09
N VAL A 64 16.44 -17.09 0.40
CA VAL A 64 15.25 -16.36 -0.06
C VAL A 64 15.22 -14.90 0.39
N PHE A 65 16.11 -14.49 1.32
CA PHE A 65 16.26 -13.09 1.70
C PHE A 65 16.92 -12.32 0.56
N ASP A 66 16.10 -11.56 -0.18
CA ASP A 66 16.51 -10.79 -1.37
C ASP A 66 16.66 -9.29 -1.07
N GLY A 67 16.95 -8.95 0.19
CA GLY A 67 17.23 -7.58 0.59
C GLY A 67 16.05 -6.61 0.52
N VAL A 68 16.37 -5.31 0.58
CA VAL A 68 15.41 -4.20 0.51
C VAL A 68 15.14 -3.85 -0.95
N ASN A 69 13.86 -3.79 -1.31
CA ASN A 69 13.42 -3.47 -2.67
C ASN A 69 12.46 -2.26 -2.66
N GLU A 70 12.54 -1.42 -3.70
CA GLU A 70 11.61 -0.31 -3.94
C GLU A 70 10.35 -0.83 -4.65
N PHE A 71 9.18 -0.41 -4.19
CA PHE A 71 7.89 -0.66 -4.84
C PHE A 71 7.10 0.64 -5.03
N LYS A 72 6.34 0.75 -6.12
CA LYS A 72 5.48 1.90 -6.38
C LYS A 72 4.04 1.45 -6.69
N PHE A 73 3.08 1.93 -5.89
CA PHE A 73 1.65 1.66 -6.07
C PHE A 73 0.86 2.95 -5.91
N PHE A 74 -0.02 3.27 -6.86
CA PHE A 74 -0.86 4.48 -6.86
C PHE A 74 -0.12 5.79 -6.52
N GLY A 75 1.13 5.92 -6.96
CA GLY A 75 1.99 7.08 -6.69
C GLY A 75 2.67 7.09 -5.32
N PHE A 76 2.40 6.12 -4.46
CA PHE A 76 3.12 5.91 -3.21
C PHE A 76 4.39 5.09 -3.45
N THR A 77 5.46 5.43 -2.75
CA THR A 77 6.74 4.72 -2.77
C THR A 77 6.90 3.94 -1.47
N PHE A 78 7.19 2.66 -1.60
CA PHE A 78 7.42 1.74 -0.50
C PHE A 78 8.82 1.16 -0.57
N ALA A 79 9.41 0.87 0.58
CA ALA A 79 10.52 -0.05 0.70
C ALA A 79 10.01 -1.34 1.35
N GLY A 80 10.41 -2.50 0.83
CA GLY A 80 9.95 -3.77 1.39
C GLY A 80 10.97 -4.88 1.26
N VAL A 81 10.88 -5.86 2.15
CA VAL A 81 11.70 -7.07 2.13
C VAL A 81 10.85 -8.28 1.81
N ARG A 82 11.27 -9.06 0.81
CA ARG A 82 10.63 -10.34 0.46
C ARG A 82 11.27 -11.45 1.30
N THR A 83 10.54 -11.91 2.31
CA THR A 83 11.01 -12.94 3.26
C THR A 83 9.95 -14.02 3.52
N LEU A 84 9.13 -14.34 2.51
CA LEU A 84 7.88 -15.09 2.70
C LEU A 84 8.07 -16.49 3.29
N SER A 85 9.25 -17.09 3.15
CA SER A 85 9.61 -18.40 3.71
C SER A 85 10.44 -18.35 5.01
N ILE A 86 10.86 -17.17 5.48
CA ILE A 86 11.57 -17.04 6.77
C ILE A 86 10.54 -16.77 7.87
N ARG A 87 9.96 -17.85 8.37
CA ARG A 87 8.78 -17.82 9.28
C ARG A 87 9.13 -17.60 10.74
N ASP A 88 10.41 -17.71 11.10
CA ASP A 88 10.89 -17.51 12.47
C ASP A 88 11.25 -16.05 12.79
N ILE A 89 10.97 -15.14 11.86
CA ILE A 89 10.93 -13.70 12.12
C ILE A 89 9.47 -13.31 12.36
N ASP A 90 9.21 -12.71 13.52
CA ASP A 90 7.89 -12.17 13.83
C ASP A 90 7.64 -10.86 13.07
N HIS A 91 7.19 -10.99 11.83
CA HIS A 91 6.85 -9.84 10.99
C HIS A 91 5.57 -9.11 11.41
N SER A 92 4.78 -9.68 12.33
CA SER A 92 3.59 -9.03 12.89
C SER A 92 3.96 -8.02 13.99
N ASN A 93 5.10 -8.23 14.65
CA ASN A 93 5.67 -7.32 15.62
C ASN A 93 6.70 -6.36 14.98
N ILE A 94 6.29 -5.11 14.77
CA ILE A 94 7.15 -4.05 14.22
C ILE A 94 8.44 -3.80 15.01
N ASN A 95 8.52 -4.22 16.28
CA ASN A 95 9.71 -4.07 17.11
C ASN A 95 10.72 -5.21 16.93
N ALA A 96 10.30 -6.34 16.35
CA ALA A 96 11.19 -7.46 16.02
C ALA A 96 12.12 -7.14 14.85
N VAL A 97 11.82 -6.06 14.12
CA VAL A 97 12.62 -5.58 12.99
C VAL A 97 13.09 -4.14 13.25
N LYS A 98 14.10 -3.72 12.50
CA LYS A 98 14.60 -2.35 12.46
C LYS A 98 14.56 -1.85 11.03
N TRP A 99 13.87 -0.74 10.83
CA TRP A 99 13.93 0.05 9.60
C TRP A 99 14.62 1.37 9.89
N THR A 100 15.47 1.81 8.97
CA THR A 100 16.08 3.15 9.03
C THR A 100 16.02 3.85 7.68
N ILE A 101 15.92 5.18 7.72
CA ILE A 101 16.13 6.07 6.58
C ILE A 101 17.31 6.97 6.95
N ASP A 102 18.38 6.96 6.15
CA ASP A 102 19.63 7.68 6.39
C ASP A 102 20.20 7.45 7.81
N GLY A 103 20.06 6.22 8.30
CA GLY A 103 20.49 5.79 9.64
C GLY A 103 19.52 6.12 10.79
N GLU A 104 18.49 6.94 10.55
CA GLU A 104 17.46 7.25 11.57
C GLU A 104 16.38 6.17 11.63
N ARG A 105 16.04 5.71 12.84
CA ARG A 105 15.02 4.67 13.01
C ARG A 105 13.62 5.22 12.71
N VAL A 106 12.89 4.50 11.86
CA VAL A 106 11.50 4.82 11.51
C VAL A 106 10.57 3.67 11.87
N THR A 107 9.29 3.99 12.01
CA THR A 107 8.24 3.00 12.28
C THR A 107 7.67 2.52 10.94
N PRO A 108 7.83 1.23 10.59
CA PRO A 108 7.27 0.71 9.35
C PRO A 108 5.76 0.47 9.48
N ARG A 109 5.08 0.25 8.35
CA ARG A 109 3.65 -0.16 8.34
C ARG A 109 3.49 -1.57 8.87
N THR A 110 4.36 -2.48 8.42
CA THR A 110 4.44 -3.86 8.89
C THR A 110 5.90 -4.24 9.11
N GLY A 111 6.19 -5.40 9.69
CA GLY A 111 7.57 -5.87 9.82
C GLY A 111 8.29 -6.07 8.47
N ARG A 112 7.59 -6.01 7.33
CA ARG A 112 8.15 -6.21 5.99
C ARG A 112 8.09 -4.97 5.09
N ILE A 113 7.26 -3.98 5.43
CA ILE A 113 6.89 -2.88 4.52
C ILE A 113 7.03 -1.54 5.23
N LEU A 114 7.79 -0.64 4.63
CA LEU A 114 7.93 0.76 5.00
C LEU A 114 7.30 1.65 3.91
N LEU A 115 6.37 2.52 4.29
CA LEU A 115 5.77 3.51 3.37
C LEU A 115 6.56 4.82 3.47
N LEU A 116 7.37 5.14 2.45
CA LEU A 116 8.26 6.31 2.50
C LEU A 116 7.50 7.63 2.54
N ASN A 117 6.31 7.69 1.94
CA ASN A 117 5.45 8.88 1.97
C ASN A 117 4.99 9.29 3.39
N GLU A 118 5.11 8.42 4.40
CA GLU A 118 4.81 8.76 5.80
C GLU A 118 6.00 9.38 6.55
N HIS A 119 7.20 9.32 5.97
CA HIS A 119 8.44 9.77 6.59
C HIS A 119 9.13 10.88 5.80
N LEU A 120 8.90 10.96 4.50
CA LEU A 120 9.52 11.91 3.59
C LEU A 120 8.46 12.78 2.93
N THR A 121 8.69 14.10 2.97
CA THR A 121 7.77 15.11 2.39
C THR A 121 8.32 15.78 1.14
N GLN A 122 9.61 15.60 0.85
CA GLN A 122 10.31 16.23 -0.28
C GLN A 122 11.06 15.18 -1.08
N ALA A 123 11.25 15.42 -2.38
CA ALA A 123 12.03 14.53 -3.22
C ALA A 123 13.49 14.47 -2.75
N ALA A 124 14.01 13.26 -2.57
CA ALA A 124 15.35 13.02 -2.06
C ALA A 124 15.85 11.63 -2.45
N THR A 125 17.17 11.47 -2.55
CA THR A 125 17.82 10.16 -2.59
C THR A 125 18.20 9.79 -1.16
N VAL A 126 17.64 8.69 -0.66
CA VAL A 126 17.83 8.24 0.72
C VAL A 126 18.36 6.81 0.76
N GLU A 127 19.10 6.46 1.80
CA GLU A 127 19.46 5.08 2.11
C GLU A 127 18.41 4.47 3.05
N VAL A 128 17.78 3.39 2.62
CA VAL A 128 16.78 2.67 3.42
C VAL A 128 17.34 1.32 3.81
N CYS A 129 17.46 1.06 5.11
CA CYS A 129 17.98 -0.21 5.62
C CYS A 129 16.93 -0.99 6.39
N TYR A 130 16.98 -2.31 6.25
CA TYR A 130 16.24 -3.29 7.02
C TYR A 130 17.21 -4.14 7.83
N SER A 131 16.84 -4.49 9.07
CA SER A 131 17.56 -5.47 9.88
C SER A 131 16.58 -6.28 10.73
N ALA A 132 16.75 -7.60 10.75
CA ALA A 132 15.99 -8.51 11.59
C ALA A 132 16.86 -9.67 12.07
N VAL A 133 16.48 -10.26 13.19
CA VAL A 133 17.14 -11.44 13.75
C VAL A 133 16.24 -12.66 13.57
N SER A 134 16.71 -13.62 12.77
CA SER A 134 16.14 -14.96 12.66
C SER A 134 16.96 -15.92 13.52
N PRO A 135 16.33 -16.72 14.39
CA PRO A 135 17.01 -17.81 15.09
C PRO A 135 17.74 -18.78 14.14
N THR A 136 17.21 -19.00 12.94
CA THR A 136 17.78 -19.95 11.95
C THR A 136 18.80 -19.30 11.04
N CYS A 137 18.52 -18.08 10.55
CA CYS A 137 19.34 -17.41 9.54
C CYS A 137 20.33 -16.38 10.11
N GLY A 138 20.28 -16.13 11.41
CA GLY A 138 21.07 -15.09 12.06
C GLY A 138 20.53 -13.69 11.75
N VAL A 139 21.43 -12.72 11.60
CA VAL A 139 21.06 -11.34 11.27
C VAL A 139 20.85 -11.22 9.76
N LEU A 140 19.62 -10.91 9.36
CA LEU A 140 19.29 -10.53 7.99
C LEU A 140 19.29 -9.02 7.92
N GLN A 141 20.19 -8.46 7.11
CA GLN A 141 20.31 -7.01 6.97
C GLN A 141 20.66 -6.67 5.53
N ASP A 142 20.02 -5.62 5.03
CA ASP A 142 20.35 -5.03 3.73
C ASP A 142 19.95 -3.56 3.69
N CYS A 143 20.55 -2.81 2.76
CA CYS A 143 20.25 -1.40 2.52
C CYS A 143 20.08 -1.15 1.02
N ALA A 144 19.08 -0.35 0.66
CA ALA A 144 18.86 0.10 -0.71
C ALA A 144 18.86 1.62 -0.79
N THR A 145 19.48 2.16 -1.84
CA THR A 145 19.35 3.59 -2.17
C THR A 145 18.08 3.81 -2.98
N ILE A 146 17.17 4.63 -2.47
CA ILE A 146 15.87 4.91 -3.09
C ILE A 146 15.79 6.38 -3.48
N ASN A 147 15.43 6.64 -4.74
CA ASN A 147 15.14 7.98 -5.24
C ASN A 147 13.65 8.29 -5.00
N PHE A 148 13.35 8.85 -3.84
CA PHE A 148 12.00 9.19 -3.43
C PHE A 148 11.49 10.45 -4.14
N VAL A 149 10.26 10.37 -4.65
CA VAL A 149 9.50 11.51 -5.18
C VAL A 149 8.12 11.46 -4.52
N PRO A 150 7.70 12.52 -3.79
CA PRO A 150 6.40 12.53 -3.13
C PRO A 150 5.26 12.51 -4.15
N LYS A 151 4.15 11.86 -3.77
CA LYS A 151 2.89 11.94 -4.52
C LYS A 151 2.37 13.37 -4.39
N ASN A 152 2.15 14.04 -5.52
CA ASN A 152 1.51 15.36 -5.59
C ASN A 152 0.00 15.26 -5.39
#